data_AF-A0A1I7XK94-F1
#
_entry.id   AF-A0A1I7XK94-F1
#
_cell.length_a   1.000
_cell.length_b   1.000
_cell.length_c   1.000
_cell.angle_alpha   90.00
_cell.angle_beta   90.00
_cell.angle_gamma   90.00
#
_symmetry.space_group_name_H-M   'P 1'
#
loop_
_entity.id
_entity.type
_entity.pdbx_description
1 polymer ?
#
loop_
_entity_poly.entity_id
_entity_poly.type
_entity_poly.pdbx_seq_one_letter_code
_entity_poly.pdbx_strand_id
1 'polypeptide(L)'
;MQFSENSSNYYTVTMEPKHVAPGQISLTCPESLRRAPSPELFPENVPGAWQMNRENEVLLPGSKQRTFRTDLEPDDVKLVNELGRLTPDQLAEYIKTLQSSAFSLGVEEARQFSKGKVLQIFKRRSDIML
;
A
#
# COMPACT_ATOMS: atom_id res chain seq x y z
N MET A 1 4.60 34.30 15.32
CA MET A 1 4.92 33.58 14.06
C MET A 1 5.62 34.56 13.16
N GLN A 2 6.89 34.34 12.87
CA GLN A 2 7.61 35.10 11.86
C GLN A 2 8.12 34.10 10.83
N PHE A 3 7.85 34.39 9.56
CA PHE A 3 8.38 33.65 8.43
C PHE A 3 9.55 34.45 7.89
N SER A 4 10.74 33.86 7.82
CA SER A 4 11.85 34.43 7.05
C SER A 4 12.19 33.50 5.90
N GLU A 5 12.30 34.07 4.71
CA GLU A 5 12.77 33.37 3.52
C GLU A 5 14.29 33.40 3.48
N ASN A 6 14.90 32.24 3.23
CA ASN A 6 16.28 32.16 2.79
C ASN A 6 16.33 31.51 1.40
N SER A 7 17.33 31.89 0.60
CA SER A 7 17.56 31.60 -0.84
C SER A 7 17.75 30.12 -1.22
N SER A 8 17.16 29.18 -0.48
CA SER A 8 17.15 27.75 -0.80
C SER A 8 15.75 27.11 -0.75
N ASN A 9 14.66 27.89 -0.78
CA ASN A 9 13.28 27.36 -0.82
C ASN A 9 12.93 26.42 0.36
N TYR A 10 13.55 26.62 1.52
CA TYR A 10 13.20 25.91 2.75
C TYR A 10 12.58 26.90 3.74
N TYR A 11 11.34 26.65 4.16
CA TYR A 11 10.70 27.39 5.25
C TYR A 11 10.96 26.64 6.56
N THR A 12 11.64 27.31 7.50
CA THR A 12 11.79 26.80 8.86
C THR A 12 10.70 27.42 9.74
N VAL A 13 9.87 26.58 10.36
CA VAL A 13 8.86 27.03 11.33
C VAL A 13 9.48 26.94 12.72
N THR A 14 9.97 28.06 13.23
CA THR A 14 10.39 28.19 14.63
C THR A 14 9.17 28.41 15.52
N MET A 15 8.78 27.36 16.23
CA MET A 15 7.81 27.47 17.33
C MET A 15 8.57 27.93 18.58
N GLU A 16 8.26 29.13 19.08
CA GLU A 16 8.75 29.55 20.40
C GLU A 16 8.09 28.71 21.50
N PRO A 17 8.87 28.11 22.42
CA PRO A 17 8.34 27.19 23.41
C PRO A 17 7.66 27.97 24.52
N LYS A 18 6.32 27.93 24.54
CA LYS A 18 5.56 28.32 25.73
C LYS A 18 5.49 27.10 26.65
N HIS A 19 6.45 27.06 27.57
CA HIS A 19 6.47 26.25 28.80
C HIS A 19 6.48 24.71 28.60
N VAL A 20 7.67 24.11 28.55
CA VAL A 20 7.86 22.65 28.64
C VAL A 20 8.60 22.32 29.94
N ALA A 21 7.96 21.49 30.78
CA ALA A 21 8.51 20.98 32.03
C ALA A 21 9.70 20.02 31.77
N PRO A 22 10.67 19.90 32.70
CA PRO A 22 11.85 19.07 32.49
C PRO A 22 11.48 17.58 32.51
N GLY A 23 11.60 16.91 31.36
CA GLY A 23 11.40 15.46 31.24
C GLY A 23 10.95 14.95 29.87
N GLN A 24 10.70 15.80 28.87
CA GLN A 24 10.22 15.34 27.57
C GLN A 24 11.36 15.15 26.57
N ILE A 25 11.64 13.89 26.25
CA ILE A 25 12.46 13.48 25.11
C ILE A 25 11.78 14.01 23.85
N SER A 26 12.40 15.01 23.21
CA SER A 26 11.91 15.54 21.93
C SER A 26 12.15 14.49 20.86
N LEU A 27 11.07 13.84 20.42
CA LEU A 27 11.08 12.90 19.29
C LEU A 27 11.02 13.70 17.99
N THR A 28 12.17 14.18 17.52
CA THR A 28 12.29 14.77 16.19
C THR A 28 12.55 13.67 15.16
N CYS A 29 11.66 13.52 14.17
CA CYS A 29 11.84 12.61 13.05
C CYS A 29 12.61 13.33 11.92
N PRO A 30 13.87 12.97 11.60
CA PRO A 30 14.62 13.58 10.50
C PRO A 30 14.30 12.97 9.12
N GLU A 31 13.12 12.36 8.94
CA GLU A 31 12.76 11.75 7.67
C GLU A 31 12.44 12.84 6.63
N SER A 32 13.22 12.86 5.54
CA SER A 32 12.93 13.70 4.39
C SER A 32 11.97 12.95 3.49
N LEU A 33 10.66 13.21 3.63
CA LEU A 33 9.64 12.75 2.69
C LEU A 33 9.83 13.51 1.37
N ARG A 34 10.92 13.21 0.65
CA ARG A 34 10.96 13.51 -0.78
C ARG A 34 9.74 12.80 -1.34
N ARG A 35 8.87 13.57 -2.02
CA ARG A 35 7.66 13.12 -2.70
C ARG A 35 8.04 12.22 -3.89
N ALA A 36 8.86 11.21 -3.63
CA ALA A 36 9.28 10.21 -4.56
C ALA A 36 8.02 9.42 -4.92
N PRO A 37 7.80 9.14 -6.22
CA PRO A 37 6.75 8.22 -6.60
C PRO A 37 6.91 6.93 -5.79
N SER A 38 5.79 6.37 -5.35
CA SER A 38 5.81 5.07 -4.67
C SER A 38 6.61 4.08 -5.53
N PRO A 39 7.56 3.33 -4.93
CA PRO A 39 8.36 2.38 -5.69
C PRO A 39 7.43 1.40 -6.41
N GLU A 40 7.82 1.03 -7.63
CA GLU A 40 7.07 0.06 -8.43
C GLU A 40 7.16 -1.30 -7.72
N LEU A 41 6.06 -1.70 -7.05
CA LEU A 41 5.99 -2.93 -6.26
C LEU A 41 6.29 -4.18 -7.11
N PHE A 42 6.01 -4.10 -8.41
CA PHE A 42 6.24 -5.16 -9.38
C PHE A 42 6.84 -4.57 -10.67
N PRO A 43 8.17 -4.50 -10.81
CA PRO A 43 8.80 -4.01 -12.04
C PRO A 43 8.66 -4.97 -13.23
N GLU A 44 8.12 -6.17 -13.00
CA GLU A 44 7.97 -7.24 -13.97
C GLU A 44 6.61 -7.15 -14.68
N ASN A 45 6.60 -7.22 -16.02
CA ASN A 45 5.39 -7.07 -16.82
C ASN A 45 4.52 -8.33 -16.74
N VAL A 46 3.65 -8.43 -15.73
CA VAL A 46 2.72 -9.55 -15.57
C VAL A 46 1.66 -9.53 -16.67
N PRO A 47 1.60 -10.55 -17.55
CA PRO A 47 0.59 -10.61 -18.60
C PRO A 47 -0.82 -10.55 -18.03
N GLY A 48 -1.68 -9.69 -18.59
CA GLY A 48 -3.06 -9.50 -18.13
C GLY A 48 -3.22 -8.54 -16.94
N ALA A 49 -2.19 -8.32 -16.12
CA ALA A 49 -2.28 -7.39 -14.98
C ALA A 49 -2.56 -5.95 -15.43
N TRP A 50 -1.92 -5.50 -16.52
CA TRP A 50 -2.20 -4.18 -17.11
C TRP A 50 -3.61 -4.05 -17.66
N GLN A 51 -4.21 -5.14 -18.14
CA GLN A 51 -5.56 -5.10 -18.68
C GLN A 51 -6.58 -5.01 -17.55
N MET A 52 -6.39 -5.73 -16.45
CA MET A 52 -7.21 -5.54 -15.24
C MET A 52 -7.00 -4.17 -14.58
N ASN A 53 -5.76 -3.68 -14.49
CA ASN A 53 -5.51 -2.33 -13.99
C ASN A 53 -6.17 -1.28 -14.89
N ARG A 54 -6.05 -1.45 -16.21
CA ARG A 54 -6.66 -0.55 -17.19
C ARG A 54 -8.18 -0.67 -17.21
N GLU A 55 -8.79 -1.84 -17.06
CA GLU A 55 -10.24 -1.99 -16.94
C GLU A 55 -10.74 -1.28 -15.68
N ASN A 56 -10.00 -1.36 -14.58
CA ASN A 56 -10.27 -0.59 -13.37
C ASN A 56 -10.04 0.93 -13.55
N GLU A 57 -9.07 1.35 -14.37
CA GLU A 57 -8.80 2.76 -14.68
C GLU A 57 -9.78 3.36 -15.71
N VAL A 58 -10.19 2.59 -16.73
CA VAL A 58 -11.06 3.01 -17.85
C VAL A 58 -12.50 3.23 -17.40
N LEU A 59 -12.90 2.69 -16.25
CA LEU A 59 -14.21 3.00 -15.67
C LEU A 59 -14.37 4.45 -15.19
N LEU A 60 -13.33 5.31 -15.20
CA LEU A 60 -13.47 6.72 -14.79
C LEU A 60 -12.57 7.69 -15.60
N PRO A 61 -13.08 8.38 -16.63
CA PRO A 61 -12.35 9.49 -17.25
C PRO A 61 -12.35 10.70 -16.29
N GLY A 62 -11.21 10.98 -15.66
CA GLY A 62 -10.91 12.29 -15.04
C GLY A 62 -11.04 12.43 -13.51
N SER A 63 -11.09 11.34 -12.73
CA SER A 63 -11.26 11.45 -11.28
C SER A 63 -9.95 11.76 -10.53
N LYS A 64 -9.89 13.01 -10.07
CA LYS A 64 -9.05 13.45 -8.95
C LYS A 64 -9.23 12.49 -7.76
N GLN A 65 -8.10 12.10 -7.16
CA GLN A 65 -7.94 11.48 -5.85
C GLN A 65 -8.81 10.24 -5.56
N ARG A 66 -8.15 9.10 -5.32
CA ARG A 66 -8.70 7.91 -4.67
C ARG A 66 -9.48 8.31 -3.41
N THR A 67 -10.76 8.61 -3.53
CA THR A 67 -11.68 8.54 -2.40
C THR A 67 -11.69 7.06 -2.04
N PHE A 68 -11.17 6.73 -0.85
CA PHE A 68 -11.36 5.41 -0.29
C PHE A 68 -12.84 5.03 -0.49
N ARG A 69 -13.09 3.88 -1.13
CA ARG A 69 -14.44 3.31 -1.19
C ARG A 69 -14.88 3.14 0.27
N THR A 70 -15.78 4.01 0.69
CA THR A 70 -16.36 4.00 2.05
C THR A 70 -17.66 3.21 2.07
N ASP A 71 -18.21 2.89 0.90
CA ASP A 71 -19.37 2.04 0.75
C ASP A 71 -18.95 0.58 0.90
N LEU A 72 -19.50 -0.09 1.92
CA LEU A 72 -19.37 -1.52 2.12
C LEU A 72 -20.41 -2.25 1.25
N GLU A 73 -19.99 -3.29 0.55
CA GLU A 73 -20.94 -4.15 -0.16
C GLU A 73 -21.79 -4.94 0.85
N PRO A 74 -22.99 -5.40 0.48
CA PRO A 74 -23.85 -6.18 1.36
C PRO A 74 -23.14 -7.40 1.96
N ASP A 75 -22.19 -7.99 1.24
CA ASP A 75 -21.42 -9.14 1.70
C ASP A 75 -20.31 -8.74 2.68
N ASP A 76 -19.68 -7.58 2.51
CA ASP A 76 -18.73 -7.04 3.48
C ASP A 76 -19.41 -6.78 4.83
N VAL A 77 -20.63 -6.23 4.80
CA VAL A 77 -21.43 -5.98 6.02
C VAL A 77 -21.78 -7.30 6.71
N LYS A 78 -22.12 -8.35 5.96
CA LYS A 78 -22.38 -9.68 6.55
C LYS A 78 -21.13 -10.26 7.20
N LEU A 79 -19.98 -10.16 6.53
CA LEU A 79 -18.72 -10.67 7.04
C LEU A 79 -18.31 -9.98 8.34
N VAL A 80 -18.40 -8.64 8.41
CA VAL A 80 -18.10 -7.89 9.64
C VAL A 80 -19.01 -8.32 10.79
N ASN A 81 -20.30 -8.52 10.51
CA ASN A 81 -21.25 -8.99 11.53
C ASN A 81 -20.96 -10.42 11.99
N GLU A 82 -20.54 -11.32 11.09
CA GLU A 82 -20.15 -12.68 11.43
C GLU A 82 -18.91 -12.69 12.32
N LEU A 83 -17.87 -11.94 11.94
CA LEU A 83 -16.64 -11.81 12.73
C LEU A 83 -16.89 -11.18 14.11
N GLY A 84 -17.79 -10.20 14.20
CA GLY A 84 -18.16 -9.54 15.45
C GLY A 84 -18.93 -10.44 16.43
N ARG A 85 -19.48 -11.57 15.98
CA ARG A 85 -20.18 -12.55 16.83
C ARG A 85 -19.27 -13.62 17.41
N LEU A 86 -18.02 -13.71 16.96
CA LEU A 86 -17.05 -14.70 17.43
C LEU A 86 -16.59 -14.38 18.85
N THR A 87 -16.36 -15.41 19.65
CA THR A 87 -15.66 -15.25 20.93
C THR A 87 -14.17 -14.95 20.68
N PRO A 88 -13.43 -14.40 21.67
CA PRO A 88 -12.00 -14.13 21.51
C PRO A 88 -11.18 -15.35 21.07
N ASP A 89 -11.50 -16.53 21.60
CA ASP A 89 -10.82 -17.78 21.24
C ASP A 89 -11.13 -18.21 19.80
N GLN A 90 -12.39 -18.10 19.39
CA GLN A 90 -12.81 -18.39 18.01
C GLN A 90 -12.18 -17.42 17.01
N LEU A 91 -12.11 -16.13 17.36
CA LEU A 91 -11.44 -15.14 16.53
C LEU A 91 -9.94 -15.42 16.41
N ALA A 92 -9.29 -15.83 17.49
CA ALA A 92 -7.88 -16.22 17.47
C ALA A 92 -7.63 -17.45 16.59
N GLU A 93 -8.54 -18.44 16.62
CA GLU A 93 -8.50 -19.59 15.71
C GLU A 93 -8.70 -19.16 14.25
N TYR A 94 -9.70 -18.31 13.97
CA TYR A 94 -9.94 -17.76 12.64
C TYR A 94 -8.72 -17.00 12.09
N ILE A 95 -8.02 -16.22 12.92
CA ILE A 95 -6.79 -15.53 12.51
C ILE A 95 -5.71 -16.55 12.13
N LYS A 96 -5.55 -17.65 12.88
CA LYS A 96 -4.57 -18.69 12.56
C LYS A 96 -4.89 -19.41 11.26
N THR A 97 -6.18 -19.70 10.99
CA THR A 97 -6.59 -20.33 9.73
C THR A 97 -6.37 -19.40 8.55
N LEU A 98 -6.68 -18.11 8.69
CA LEU A 98 -6.42 -17.08 7.68
C LEU A 98 -4.92 -16.95 7.39
N GLN A 99 -4.07 -16.92 8.43
CA GLN A 99 -2.62 -16.89 8.28
C GLN A 99 -2.07 -18.12 7.55
N SER A 100 -2.58 -19.31 7.90
CA SER A 100 -2.21 -20.56 7.23
C SER A 100 -2.60 -20.54 5.75
N SER A 101 -3.81 -20.04 5.45
CA SER A 101 -4.28 -19.88 4.07
C SER A 101 -3.42 -18.90 3.28
N ALA A 102 -3.13 -17.72 3.84
CA ALA A 102 -2.28 -16.71 3.22
C ALA A 102 -0.88 -17.25 2.94
N PHE A 103 -0.30 -18.03 3.87
CA PHE A 103 0.99 -18.68 3.66
C PHE A 103 0.94 -19.67 2.49
N SER A 104 -0.04 -20.58 2.46
CA SER A 104 -0.18 -21.55 1.36
C SER A 104 -0.39 -20.87 0.00
N LEU A 105 -1.21 -19.81 -0.05
CA LEU A 105 -1.40 -19.01 -1.26
C LEU A 105 -0.11 -18.35 -1.71
N GLY A 106 0.67 -17.77 -0.80
CA GLY A 106 1.96 -17.15 -1.14
C GLY A 106 2.98 -18.15 -1.70
N VAL A 107 3.03 -19.37 -1.15
CA VAL A 107 3.88 -20.44 -1.70
C VAL A 107 3.45 -20.82 -3.11
N GLU A 108 2.15 -20.97 -3.34
CA GLU A 108 1.62 -21.32 -4.67
C GLU A 108 1.83 -20.19 -5.68
N GLU A 109 1.63 -18.94 -5.29
CA GLU A 109 1.90 -17.77 -6.11
C GLU A 109 3.38 -17.71 -6.51
N ALA A 110 4.31 -17.86 -5.56
CA ALA A 110 5.74 -17.87 -5.85
C ALA A 110 6.14 -19.00 -6.81
N ARG A 111 5.49 -20.16 -6.70
CA ARG A 111 5.67 -21.28 -7.61
C ARG A 111 5.17 -20.95 -9.02
N GLN A 112 3.99 -20.37 -9.15
CA GLN A 112 3.44 -19.94 -10.45
C GLN A 112 4.27 -18.84 -11.08
N PHE A 113 4.74 -17.89 -10.28
CA PHE A 113 5.62 -16.83 -10.71
C PHE A 113 6.94 -17.37 -11.26
N SER A 114 7.54 -18.33 -10.55
CA SER A 114 8.76 -19.01 -11.00
C SER A 114 8.56 -19.74 -12.34
N LYS A 115 7.41 -20.41 -12.52
CA LYS A 115 7.06 -21.01 -13.82
C LYS A 115 6.92 -19.96 -14.93
N GLY A 116 6.25 -18.85 -14.63
CA GLY A 116 6.12 -17.72 -15.56
C GLY A 116 7.47 -17.19 -16.02
N LYS A 117 8.45 -17.10 -15.11
CA LYS A 117 9.83 -16.70 -15.45
C LYS A 117 10.51 -17.66 -16.41
N VAL A 118 10.38 -18.97 -16.18
CA VAL A 118 10.94 -20.01 -17.07
C VAL A 118 10.29 -19.94 -18.45
N LEU A 119 8.98 -19.72 -18.50
CA LEU A 119 8.23 -19.53 -19.74
C LEU A 119 8.45 -18.15 -20.38
N GLN A 120 9.25 -17.29 -19.76
CA GLN A 120 9.61 -15.95 -20.22
C GLN A 120 8.40 -15.06 -20.54
N ILE A 121 7.25 -15.31 -19.90
CA ILE A 121 6.00 -14.59 -20.19
C ILE A 121 6.08 -13.11 -19.78
N PHE A 122 7.02 -12.79 -18.92
CA PHE A 122 7.26 -11.44 -18.41
C PHE A 122 8.27 -10.62 -19.25
N LYS A 123 8.96 -11.25 -20.21
CA LYS A 123 9.88 -10.54 -21.11
C LYS A 123 9.10 -9.63 -22.05
N ARG A 124 9.64 -8.45 -22.34
CA ARG A 124 9.05 -7.56 -23.34
C ARG A 124 9.42 -8.07 -24.73
N ARG A 125 8.56 -7.82 -25.73
CA ARG A 125 8.82 -8.20 -27.13
C ARG A 125 10.14 -7.63 -27.68
N SER A 126 10.60 -6.50 -27.13
CA SER A 126 11.91 -5.90 -27.44
C SER A 126 13.09 -6.80 -27.08
N ASP A 127 12.95 -7.65 -26.08
CA ASP A 127 14.04 -8.44 -25.51
C ASP A 127 14.19 -9.80 -26.22
N ILE A 128 13.28 -10.12 -27.15
CA ILE A 128 13.24 -11.37 -27.93
C ILE A 128 13.78 -11.13 -29.36
N MET A 129 13.93 -9.88 -29.78
CA MET A 129 14.33 -9.47 -31.13
C MET A 129 15.81 -9.02 -31.21
N LEU A 130 16.70 -9.75 -30.55
CA LEU A 130 18.17 -9.66 -30.69
C LEU A 130 18.76 -11.02 -31.02
#